data_AF-A0A6B9L6D3-F1
#
_entry.id   AF-A0A6B9L6D3-F1
#
_cell.length_a   1.000
_cell.length_b   1.000
_cell.length_c   1.000
_cell.angle_alpha   90.00
_cell.angle_beta   90.00
_cell.angle_gamma   90.00
#
_symmetry.space_group_name_H-M   'P 1'
#
loop_
_entity.id
_entity.type
_entity.pdbx_description
1 polymer ?
#
loop_
_entity_poly.entity_id
_entity_poly.type
_entity_poly.pdbx_seq_one_letter_code
_entity_poly.pdbx_strand_id
1 'polypeptide(L)' 'MRLFLIFTFIVASLASVYGCIPAANPCRGNAKCCGNYVCKNGRCLPRS' A
#
# COMPACT_ATOMS: atom_id res chain seq x y z
N MET A 1 -24.86 10.44 -12.88
CA MET A 1 -24.43 9.09 -12.44
C MET A 1 -23.00 8.73 -12.83
N ARG A 2 -22.51 9.02 -14.05
CA ARG A 2 -21.15 8.64 -14.50
C ARG A 2 -20.00 9.24 -13.67
N LEU A 3 -20.17 10.47 -13.17
CA LEU A 3 -19.16 11.14 -12.34
C LEU A 3 -18.96 10.47 -10.96
N PHE A 4 -20.02 9.88 -10.39
CA PHE A 4 -19.98 9.22 -9.08
C PHE A 4 -19.10 7.95 -9.12
N LEU A 5 -19.18 7.18 -10.21
CA LEU A 5 -18.36 5.99 -10.43
C LEU A 5 -16.87 6.34 -10.59
N ILE A 6 -16.57 7.47 -11.25
CA ILE A 6 -15.19 7.94 -11.39
C ILE A 6 -14.65 8.34 -10.01
N PHE A 7 -15.44 9.05 -9.21
CA PHE A 7 -15.04 9.46 -7.86
C PHE A 7 -14.72 8.26 -6.97
N THR A 8 -15.56 7.23 -6.96
CA THR A 8 -15.28 6.00 -6.18
C THR A 8 -14.08 5.22 -6.73
N PHE A 9 -13.88 5.17 -8.05
CA PHE A 9 -12.69 4.55 -8.66
C PHE A 9 -11.40 5.26 -8.24
N ILE A 10 -11.42 6.59 -8.25
CA ILE A 10 -10.29 7.42 -7.82
C ILE A 10 -10.02 7.16 -6.33
N VAL A 11 -11.02 7.25 -5.45
CA VAL A 11 -10.84 7.00 -4.00
C VAL A 11 -10.29 5.58 -3.72
N ALA A 12 -10.81 4.55 -4.40
CA ALA A 12 -10.30 3.18 -4.26
C ALA A 12 -8.84 3.04 -4.75
N SER A 13 -8.50 3.75 -5.82
CA SER A 13 -7.13 3.80 -6.35
C SER A 13 -6.19 4.50 -5.37
N LEU A 14 -6.61 5.63 -4.78
CA LEU A 14 -5.85 6.32 -3.74
C LEU A 14 -5.66 5.41 -2.52
N ALA A 15 -6.68 4.70 -2.03
CA ALA A 15 -6.51 3.77 -0.90
C ALA A 15 -5.44 2.70 -1.16
N SER A 16 -5.23 2.32 -2.42
CA SER A 16 -4.21 1.35 -2.82
C SER A 16 -2.79 1.93 -2.89
N VAL A 17 -2.68 3.26 -3.00
CA VAL A 17 -1.40 4.02 -3.06
C VAL A 17 -1.02 4.55 -1.68
N TYR A 18 -1.98 5.05 -0.90
CA TYR A 18 -1.75 5.60 0.44
C TYR A 18 -1.85 4.54 1.55
N GLY A 19 -2.44 3.38 1.26
CA GLY A 19 -2.44 2.24 2.17
C GLY A 19 -1.05 1.62 2.23
N CYS A 20 -0.33 1.88 3.31
CA CYS A 20 0.90 1.17 3.57
C CYS A 20 0.61 -0.19 4.23
N ILE A 21 1.46 -1.17 3.97
CA ILE A 21 1.40 -2.54 4.48
C ILE A 21 2.03 -2.53 5.88
N PRO A 22 1.33 -3.00 6.92
CA PRO A 22 1.85 -3.02 8.28
C PRO A 22 3.04 -3.99 8.43
N ALA A 23 3.74 -3.91 9.55
CA ALA A 23 4.87 -4.77 9.86
C ALA A 23 4.51 -6.26 9.77
N ALA A 24 5.45 -7.10 9.33
CA ALA A 24 5.31 -8.54 9.14
C ALA A 24 4.27 -9.01 8.10
N ASN A 25 3.51 -8.09 7.49
CA ASN A 25 2.57 -8.44 6.44
C ASN A 25 3.28 -8.69 5.10
N PRO A 26 2.66 -9.51 4.23
CA PRO A 26 3.20 -9.79 2.90
C PRO A 26 3.22 -8.53 2.05
N CYS A 27 4.28 -8.34 1.28
CA CYS A 27 4.49 -7.20 0.40
C CYS A 27 5.07 -7.60 -0.95
N ARG A 28 4.86 -6.73 -1.95
CA ARG A 28 5.45 -6.85 -3.30
C ARG A 28 6.15 -5.55 -3.67
N GLY A 29 7.28 -5.28 -3.02
CA GLY A 29 8.12 -4.11 -3.24
C GLY A 29 8.18 -3.15 -2.07
N ASN A 30 9.32 -2.47 -1.91
CA ASN A 30 9.64 -1.63 -0.75
C ASN A 30 8.67 -0.44 -0.57
N ALA A 31 8.16 0.13 -1.66
CA ALA A 31 7.32 1.32 -1.63
C ALA A 31 5.95 1.11 -0.97
N LYS A 32 5.58 -0.13 -0.64
CA LYS A 32 4.29 -0.44 -0.04
C LYS A 32 4.33 -0.59 1.48
N CYS A 33 5.48 -0.71 2.13
CA CYS A 33 5.53 -0.93 3.58
C CYS A 33 5.35 0.37 4.37
N CYS A 34 4.67 0.31 5.51
CA CYS A 34 4.48 1.47 6.39
C CYS A 34 5.81 1.92 6.98
N GLY A 35 6.07 3.23 7.07
CA GLY A 35 7.21 3.78 7.80
C GLY A 35 8.58 3.32 7.28
N ASN A 36 9.50 2.95 8.19
CA ASN A 36 10.87 2.53 7.88
C ASN A 36 11.02 1.03 7.57
N TYR A 37 9.95 0.38 7.12
CA TYR A 37 9.96 -1.03 6.78
C TYR A 37 10.31 -1.20 5.30
N VAL A 38 11.11 -2.21 4.99
CA VAL A 38 11.46 -2.62 3.63
C VAL A 38 10.83 -3.96 3.34
N CYS A 39 10.48 -4.18 2.07
CA CYS A 39 9.93 -5.44 1.63
C CYS A 39 11.08 -6.44 1.43
N LYS A 40 11.35 -7.25 2.46
CA LYS A 40 12.42 -8.25 2.44
C LYS A 40 11.81 -9.65 2.53
N ASN A 41 12.22 -10.54 1.63
CA ASN A 41 11.67 -11.89 1.54
C ASN A 41 10.13 -11.92 1.41
N GLY A 42 9.57 -10.96 0.69
CA GLY A 42 8.11 -10.83 0.51
C GLY A 42 7.35 -10.37 1.75
N ARG A 43 8.02 -9.85 2.80
CA ARG A 43 7.38 -9.30 4.00
C ARG A 43 7.94 -7.93 4.37
N CYS A 44 7.10 -7.08 4.97
CA CYS A 44 7.54 -5.79 5.50
C CYS A 44 8.32 -6.00 6.78
N LEU A 45 9.65 -5.87 6.70
CA LEU A 45 10.58 -5.98 7.83
C LEU A 45 11.22 -4.62 8.11
N PRO A 46 11.58 -4.31 9.36
CA PRO A 46 12.31 -3.08 9.66
C PRO A 46 13.61 -3.04 8.84
N ARG A 47 13.96 -1.85 8.35
CA ARG A 47 15.27 -1.59 7.75
C ARG A 47 16.32 -1.57 8.87
N SER A 48 16.70 -2.76 9.34
CA SER A 48 17.88 -2.93 10.21
C SER A 48 19.14 -2.39 9.53
#